data_AF-A0A3D1DG00-F1
#
_entry.id   AF-A0A3D1DG00-F1
#
_cell.length_a   1.000
_cell.length_b   1.000
_cell.length_c   1.000
_cell.angle_alpha   90.00
_cell.angle_beta   90.00
_cell.angle_gamma   90.00
#
_symmetry.space_group_name_H-M   'P 1'
#
loop_
_entity.id
_entity.type
_entity.pdbx_description
1 polymer ?
#
loop_
_entity_poly.entity_id
_entity_poly.type
_entity_poly.pdbx_seq_one_letter_code
_entity_poly.pdbx_strand_id
1 'polypeptide(L)'
;LAVELLDGTKLFAQTTVSDVFTAVTRWRGWNPSSLGLQIDDELAEVITSWLAPEPADREANFEHIAGWADSVEWPEEIEILDPEDLADPEETRIFNDGEDTASEG
;
A
#
# COMPACT_ATOMS: atom_id res chain seq x y z
N LEU A 1 -1.18 6.10 1.69
CA LEU A 1 -1.92 7.32 1.29
C LEU A 1 -3.05 7.67 2.27
N ALA A 2 -3.88 6.71 2.72
CA ALA A 2 -5.00 6.98 3.63
C ALA A 2 -4.65 7.82 4.87
N VAL A 3 -3.62 7.44 5.63
CA VAL A 3 -3.17 8.24 6.80
C VAL A 3 -2.72 9.64 6.41
N GLU A 4 -2.05 9.80 5.27
CA GLU A 4 -1.55 11.10 4.81
C GLU A 4 -2.70 12.03 4.40
N LEU A 5 -3.82 11.48 3.92
CA LEU A 5 -5.04 12.26 3.64
C LEU A 5 -5.72 12.74 4.92
N LEU A 6 -5.66 11.94 5.99
CA LEU A 6 -6.24 12.28 7.29
C LEU A 6 -5.38 13.29 8.06
N ASP A 7 -4.05 13.08 8.06
CA ASP A 7 -3.11 13.87 8.85
C ASP A 7 -2.51 15.06 8.09
N GLY A 8 -2.59 15.05 6.76
CA GLY A 8 -1.95 16.05 5.89
C GLY A 8 -0.42 15.98 5.89
N THR A 9 0.16 14.97 6.54
CA THR A 9 1.60 14.77 6.62
C THR A 9 2.01 13.42 6.05
N LYS A 10 3.26 13.32 5.59
CA LYS A 10 3.81 12.06 5.10
C LYS A 10 4.03 11.09 6.25
N LEU A 11 3.55 9.86 6.06
CA LEU A 11 3.71 8.80 7.03
C LEU A 11 5.19 8.42 7.23
N PHE A 12 5.95 8.47 6.13
CA PHE A 12 7.40 8.32 6.10
C PHE A 12 8.00 9.55 5.41
N ALA A 13 8.57 10.46 6.20
CA ALA A 13 9.08 11.75 5.73
C ALA A 13 10.61 11.82 5.59
N GLN A 14 11.30 10.67 5.64
CA GLN A 14 12.76 10.62 5.56
C GLN A 14 13.26 11.05 4.17
N THR A 15 14.41 11.72 4.13
CA THR A 15 14.97 12.32 2.91
C THR A 15 15.97 11.43 2.18
N THR A 16 16.42 10.35 2.80
CA THR A 16 17.33 9.38 2.20
C THR A 16 16.72 7.99 2.15
N VAL A 17 17.10 7.19 1.15
CA VAL A 17 16.61 5.80 0.99
C VAL A 17 16.98 4.94 2.20
N SER A 18 18.18 5.14 2.77
CA SER A 18 18.64 4.38 3.94
C SER A 18 17.80 4.67 5.18
N ASP A 19 17.42 5.94 5.38
CA ASP A 19 16.57 6.34 6.49
C ASP A 19 15.14 5.83 6.32
N VAL A 20 14.60 5.84 5.09
CA VAL A 20 13.29 5.23 4.80
C VAL A 20 13.31 3.73 5.12
N PHE A 21 14.32 2.99 4.65
CA PHE A 21 14.42 1.55 4.92
C PHE A 21 14.51 1.27 6.42
N THR A 22 15.28 2.07 7.16
CA THR A 22 15.39 1.97 8.62
C THR A 22 14.06 2.27 9.30
N ALA A 23 13.33 3.28 8.85
CA ALA A 23 12.03 3.63 9.40
C ALA A 23 10.98 2.53 9.17
N VAL A 24 10.94 1.97 7.97
CA VAL A 24 10.02 0.88 7.60
C VAL A 24 10.33 -0.40 8.38
N THR A 25 11.60 -0.82 8.44
CA THR A 25 11.99 -2.07 9.14
C THR A 25 11.82 -2.02 10.66
N ARG A 26 11.78 -0.83 11.25
CA ARG A 26 11.56 -0.63 12.69
C ARG A 26 10.13 -0.22 13.03
N TRP A 27 9.26 -0.11 12.03
CA TRP A 27 7.88 0.30 12.17
C TRP A 27 7.11 -0.64 13.09
N ARG A 28 6.29 -0.08 13.98
CA ARG A 28 5.51 -0.84 14.97
C ARG A 28 4.01 -0.89 14.71
N GLY A 29 3.58 -0.28 13.61
CA GLY A 29 2.17 -0.09 13.30
C GLY A 29 1.86 1.39 13.32
N TRP A 30 0.81 1.75 12.60
CA TRP A 30 0.19 3.05 12.75
C TRP A 30 -0.65 3.08 14.04
N ASN A 31 -0.72 4.22 14.69
CA ASN A 31 -1.57 4.42 15.87
C ASN A 31 -2.64 5.46 15.54
N PRO A 32 -3.93 5.09 15.46
CA PRO A 32 -5.02 6.03 15.16
C PRO A 32 -5.08 7.22 16.13
N SER A 33 -4.68 7.02 17.39
CA SER A 33 -4.62 8.11 18.39
C SER A 33 -3.52 9.14 18.12
N SER A 34 -2.64 8.94 17.13
CA SER A 34 -1.67 9.95 16.71
C SER A 34 -2.32 11.08 15.91
N LEU A 35 -3.54 10.89 15.41
CA LEU A 35 -4.28 11.92 14.70
C LEU A 35 -4.74 13.03 15.66
N GLY A 36 -4.67 14.28 15.20
CA GLY A 36 -5.27 15.43 15.89
C GLY A 36 -6.80 15.51 15.76
N LEU A 37 -7.43 14.49 15.19
CA LEU A 37 -8.87 14.42 14.92
C LEU A 37 -9.42 13.03 15.25
N GLN A 38 -10.70 12.98 15.60
CA GLN A 38 -11.40 11.73 15.83
C GLN A 38 -11.86 11.15 14.49
N ILE A 39 -11.49 9.90 14.24
CA ILE A 39 -12.03 9.10 13.12
C ILE A 39 -12.96 8.03 13.68
N ASP A 40 -13.77 7.48 12.77
CA ASP A 40 -14.61 6.31 13.07
C ASP A 40 -13.73 5.08 13.38
N ASP A 41 -14.20 4.24 14.31
CA ASP A 41 -13.46 3.06 14.77
C ASP A 41 -13.27 2.02 13.66
N GLU A 42 -14.25 1.87 12.76
CA GLU A 42 -14.19 0.96 11.62
C GLU A 42 -13.13 1.43 10.62
N LEU A 43 -13.07 2.73 10.33
CA LEU A 43 -12.02 3.32 9.50
C LEU A 43 -10.63 3.14 10.15
N ALA A 44 -10.54 3.32 11.47
CA ALA A 44 -9.30 3.13 12.21
C ALA A 44 -8.80 1.67 12.13
N GLU A 45 -9.71 0.70 12.24
CA GLU A 45 -9.42 -0.73 12.13
C GLU A 45 -8.93 -1.09 10.73
N VAL A 46 -9.63 -0.65 9.69
CA VAL A 46 -9.27 -0.89 8.28
C VAL A 46 -7.89 -0.32 7.95
N ILE A 47 -7.59 0.93 8.34
CA ILE A 47 -6.27 1.51 8.05
C ILE A 47 -5.17 0.81 8.86
N THR A 48 -5.45 0.41 10.11
CA THR A 48 -4.49 -0.31 10.94
C THR A 48 -4.16 -1.68 10.35
N SER A 49 -5.14 -2.41 9.81
CA SER A 49 -4.91 -3.71 9.17
C SER A 49 -4.06 -3.57 7.91
N TRP A 50 -4.29 -2.55 7.08
CA TRP A 50 -3.45 -2.27 5.90
C TRP A 50 -1.99 -1.96 6.26
N LEU A 51 -1.79 -1.29 7.39
CA LEU A 51 -0.49 -0.82 7.88
C LEU A 51 0.12 -1.75 8.94
N ALA A 52 -0.36 -3.00 9.02
CA ALA A 52 0.21 -4.01 9.90
C ALA A 52 1.71 -4.20 9.57
N PRO A 53 2.59 -4.21 10.59
CA PRO A 53 4.03 -4.36 10.37
C PRO A 53 4.36 -5.64 9.61
N GLU A 54 3.77 -6.75 10.04
CA GLU A 54 4.00 -8.05 9.46
C GLU A 54 3.12 -8.24 8.21
N PRO A 55 3.69 -8.65 7.07
CA PRO A 55 2.91 -8.81 5.83
C PRO A 55 1.75 -9.81 5.96
N ALA A 56 1.91 -10.85 6.79
CA ALA A 56 0.89 -11.88 6.99
C ALA A 56 -0.36 -11.37 7.72
N ASP A 57 -0.23 -10.28 8.47
CA ASP A 57 -1.32 -9.67 9.23
C ASP A 57 -2.02 -8.55 8.44
N ARG A 58 -1.57 -8.28 7.21
CA ARG A 58 -2.18 -7.26 6.36
C ARG A 58 -3.42 -7.81 5.69
N GLU A 59 -4.58 -7.27 6.05
CA GLU A 59 -5.83 -7.60 5.40
C GLU A 59 -6.05 -6.71 4.18
N ALA A 60 -6.27 -7.31 3.01
CA ALA A 60 -6.68 -6.61 1.80
C ALA A 60 -8.05 -7.11 1.30
N ASN A 61 -8.80 -7.82 2.15
CA ASN A 61 -10.08 -8.39 1.75
C ASN A 61 -11.09 -7.27 1.52
N PHE A 62 -11.48 -7.08 0.26
CA PHE A 62 -12.48 -6.11 -0.18
C PHE A 62 -13.80 -6.26 0.56
N GLU A 63 -14.20 -7.46 0.97
CA GLU A 63 -15.46 -7.68 1.70
C GLU A 63 -15.41 -7.06 3.11
N HIS A 64 -14.23 -6.98 3.73
CA HIS A 64 -14.03 -6.36 5.04
C HIS A 64 -13.89 -4.83 4.92
N ILE A 65 -13.29 -4.37 3.82
CA ILE A 65 -13.13 -2.95 3.48
C ILE A 65 -14.45 -2.33 3.00
N ALA A 66 -15.30 -3.11 2.35
CA ALA A 66 -16.56 -2.68 1.78
C ALA A 66 -17.54 -2.20 2.86
N GLY A 67 -17.51 -2.73 4.09
CA GLY A 67 -18.38 -2.25 5.19
C GLY A 67 -18.22 -0.75 5.46
N TRP A 68 -16.97 -0.29 5.57
CA TRP A 68 -16.66 1.13 5.71
C TRP A 68 -16.98 1.93 4.44
N ALA A 69 -16.71 1.35 3.27
CA ALA A 69 -16.90 2.01 1.98
C ALA A 69 -18.35 1.92 1.44
N ASP A 70 -19.26 1.19 2.09
CA ASP A 70 -20.60 0.84 1.58
C ASP A 70 -21.51 2.06 1.45
N SER A 71 -21.18 3.14 2.17
CA SER A 71 -21.85 4.44 2.07
C SER A 71 -21.39 5.28 0.87
N VAL A 72 -20.36 4.84 0.15
CA VAL A 72 -19.86 5.49 -1.06
C VAL A 72 -20.56 4.85 -2.25
N GLU A 73 -21.46 5.60 -2.91
CA GLU A 73 -22.02 5.16 -4.18
C GLU A 73 -20.88 4.93 -5.17
N TRP A 74 -20.74 3.68 -5.61
CA TRP A 74 -19.82 3.32 -6.67
C TRP A 74 -20.28 4.02 -7.95
N PRO A 75 -19.41 4.76 -8.66
CA PRO A 75 -19.70 5.17 -10.03
C PRO A 75 -20.22 3.98 -10.84
N GLU A 76 -21.26 4.19 -11.64
CA GLU A 76 -21.90 3.12 -12.43
C GLU A 76 -20.94 2.42 -13.42
N GLU A 77 -19.73 2.96 -13.61
CA GLU A 77 -18.70 2.50 -14.55
C GLU A 77 -17.36 2.18 -13.84
N ILE A 78 -17.37 1.33 -12.81
CA ILE A 78 -16.11 0.75 -12.29
C ILE A 78 -15.99 -0.69 -12.79
N GLU A 79 -15.04 -0.88 -13.71
CA GLU A 79 -14.55 -2.20 -14.09
C GLU A 79 -13.58 -2.66 -12.98
N ILE A 80 -14.05 -3.55 -12.11
CA ILE A 80 -13.18 -4.26 -11.17
C ILE A 80 -12.43 -5.29 -12.01
N LEU A 81 -11.13 -5.09 -12.21
CA LEU A 81 -10.30 -6.06 -12.92
C LEU A 81 -10.23 -7.34 -12.08
N ASP A 82 -10.81 -8.43 -12.59
CA ASP A 82 -10.65 -9.73 -11.96
C ASP A 82 -9.16 -10.13 -12.01
N PRO A 83 -8.63 -10.82 -10.98
CA PRO A 83 -7.24 -11.29 -11.00
C PRO A 83 -6.91 -12.17 -12.21
N GLU A 84 -7.93 -12.81 -12.80
CA GLU A 84 -7.84 -13.63 -14.00
C GLU A 84 -7.74 -12.81 -15.30
N ASP A 85 -8.13 -11.54 -15.26
CA ASP A 85 -8.05 -10.57 -16.37
C ASP A 85 -6.74 -9.77 -16.34
N LEU A 86 -5.92 -9.92 -15.28
CA LEU A 86 -4.57 -9.35 -15.24
C LEU A 86 -3.65 -10.17 -16.13
N ALA A 87 -2.98 -9.50 -17.08
CA ALA A 87 -1.95 -10.13 -17.92
C ALA A 87 -0.91 -10.85 -17.06
N ASP A 88 -0.48 -12.03 -17.52
CA ASP A 88 0.48 -12.90 -16.82
C ASP A 88 1.68 -12.07 -16.34
N PRO A 89 2.00 -12.04 -15.03
CA PRO A 89 3.14 -11.29 -14.50
C PRO A 89 4.48 -11.69 -15.13
N GLU A 90 4.56 -12.85 -15.80
CA GLU A 90 5.72 -13.26 -16.60
C GLU A 90 5.90 -12.46 -17.90
N GLU A 91 4.86 -11.78 -18.42
CA GLU A 91 4.94 -10.98 -19.66
C GLU A 91 5.67 -9.64 -19.45
N THR A 92 5.81 -9.18 -18.21
CA THR A 92 6.58 -7.96 -17.85
C THR A 92 8.00 -8.25 -17.34
N ARG A 93 8.51 -9.48 -17.51
CA ARG A 93 9.95 -9.74 -17.33
C ARG A 93 10.73 -8.87 -18.33
N ILE A 94 11.24 -7.74 -17.84
CA ILE A 94 12.26 -6.96 -18.53
C ILE A 94 13.46 -7.92 -18.67
N PHE A 95 13.65 -8.46 -19.87
CA PHE A 95 14.89 -9.11 -20.23
C PHE A 95 15.97 -8.05 -20.11
N ASN A 96 16.79 -8.17 -19.06
CA ASN A 96 18.01 -7.40 -18.95
C ASN A 96 18.99 -8.01 -19.96
N ASP A 97 18.83 -7.66 -21.24
CA ASP A 97 19.84 -7.90 -22.27
C ASP A 97 21.03 -6.98 -21.95
N GLY A 98 21.79 -7.38 -20.93
CA GLY A 98 23.12 -6.89 -20.66
C GLY A 98 24.06 -7.41 -21.74
N GLU A 99 23.98 -6.80 -22.93
CA GLU A 99 25.05 -6.86 -23.91
C GLU A 99 26.17 -5.93 -23.42
N ASP A 100 27.10 -6.50 -22.64
CA ASP A 100 28.42 -5.89 -22.41
C ASP A 100 29.48 -6.99 -22.23
N THR A 101 29.72 -7.78 -23.28
CA THR A 101 30.99 -8.51 -23.40
C THR A 101 31.99 -7.62 -24.13
N ALA A 102 32.71 -6.84 -23.34
CA ALA A 102 33.90 -6.14 -23.76
C ALA A 102 34.90 -7.10 -24.44
N SER A 103 35.11 -6.86 -25.74
CA SER A 103 36.36 -6.97 -26.50
C SER A 103 37.42 -7.95 -25.99
N GLU A 104 37.50 -9.13 -26.60
CA GLU A 104 38.74 -9.93 -26.65
C GLU A 104 39.52 -9.62 -27.95
N GLY A 105 40.82 -9.37 -27.81
CA GLY A 105 41.83 -9.63 -28.86
C GLY A 105 42.31 -8.45 -29.69
#